data_AF-A0A3B8K3A2-F1
#
_entry.id   AF-A0A3B8K3A2-F1
#
_cell.length_a   1.000
_cell.length_b   1.000
_cell.length_c   1.000
_cell.angle_alpha   90.00
_cell.angle_beta   90.00
_cell.angle_gamma   90.00
#
_symmetry.space_group_name_H-M   'P 1'
#
loop_
_entity.id
_entity.type
_entity.pdbx_description
1 polymer ?
#
loop_
_entity_poly.entity_id
_entity_poly.type
_entity_poly.pdbx_seq_one_letter_code
_entity_poly.pdbx_strand_id
1 'polypeptide(L)'
;PQLLQLSGIGPGELLQAHGVQLVLEHPHVGRHLQDHLGISYFYRANRPTLNRTLRSWPGRIGAGIQYLLRRSGPLSLSVNQIGGLARSRAGIETSDTQLYCNPVSYQPAEGETRKLTLPDPYPGFIMGFNPCRPTSEGSIKICSTDPHTPPRITTNYLTTQQDLDGVVSMARLVGRIQDTKAIRDTLAEPPDLDLTSMAEDDILNDFRQRSTTVYHPCGTCRMGADIQNAVVNADLKVFGIQGLRVVDASIFPNITSANTNAPTIMVAHEAARRILKHLNS
;
A
#
# COMPACT_ATOMS: atom_id res chain seq x y z
N PRO A 1 -5.31 14.05 -8.86
CA PRO A 1 -6.08 15.17 -8.23
C PRO A 1 -5.43 16.55 -8.36
N GLN A 2 -4.12 16.72 -8.08
CA GLN A 2 -3.44 18.04 -8.13
C GLN A 2 -3.65 18.76 -9.46
N LEU A 3 -3.47 18.06 -10.59
CA LEU A 3 -3.66 18.63 -11.93
C LEU A 3 -5.09 19.14 -12.14
N LEU A 4 -6.11 18.42 -11.66
CA LEU A 4 -7.50 18.88 -11.73
C LEU A 4 -7.69 20.16 -10.90
N GLN A 5 -7.16 20.18 -9.67
CA GLN A 5 -7.22 21.35 -8.79
C GLN A 5 -6.54 22.57 -9.45
N LEU A 6 -5.34 22.42 -10.00
CA LEU A 6 -4.64 23.49 -10.73
C LEU A 6 -5.36 23.92 -12.02
N SER A 7 -6.17 23.04 -12.60
CA SER A 7 -7.00 23.32 -13.78
C SER A 7 -8.35 23.95 -13.43
N GLY A 8 -8.57 24.35 -12.16
CA GLY A 8 -9.82 24.95 -11.72
C GLY A 8 -10.97 23.97 -11.46
N ILE A 9 -10.69 22.67 -11.37
CA ILE A 9 -11.68 21.62 -11.10
C ILE A 9 -11.39 21.01 -9.72
N GLY A 10 -12.17 21.38 -8.71
CA GLY A 10 -11.94 20.93 -7.34
C GLY A 10 -12.75 21.70 -6.30
N PRO A 11 -12.43 21.53 -5.00
CA PRO A 11 -13.14 22.24 -3.93
C PRO A 11 -12.94 23.76 -4.03
N GLY A 12 -14.00 24.54 -4.17
CA GLY A 12 -13.95 25.97 -4.50
C GLY A 12 -13.21 26.80 -3.47
N GLU A 13 -13.45 26.54 -2.18
CA GLU A 13 -12.73 27.20 -1.09
C GLU A 13 -11.21 26.99 -1.21
N LEU A 14 -10.78 25.77 -1.57
CA LEU A 14 -9.36 25.46 -1.77
C LEU A 14 -8.79 26.22 -2.96
N LEU A 15 -9.52 26.26 -4.08
CA LEU A 15 -9.10 26.91 -5.31
C LEU A 15 -9.01 28.43 -5.13
N GLN A 16 -10.03 29.03 -4.52
CA GLN A 16 -10.08 30.46 -4.19
C GLN A 16 -8.94 30.86 -3.26
N ALA A 17 -8.64 30.06 -2.23
CA ALA A 17 -7.56 30.33 -1.29
C ALA A 17 -6.17 30.38 -1.96
N HIS A 18 -5.99 29.71 -3.10
CA HIS A 18 -4.75 29.71 -3.87
C HIS A 18 -4.80 30.58 -5.13
N GLY A 19 -5.88 31.35 -5.34
CA GLY A 19 -6.03 32.21 -6.52
C GLY A 19 -6.19 31.45 -7.84
N VAL A 20 -6.64 30.19 -7.81
CA VAL A 20 -6.96 29.42 -9.02
C VAL A 20 -8.37 29.79 -9.48
N GLN A 21 -8.52 30.16 -10.76
CA GLN A 21 -9.83 30.42 -11.34
C GLN A 21 -10.69 29.15 -11.31
N LEU A 22 -11.86 29.24 -10.66
CA LEU A 22 -12.83 28.14 -10.61
C LEU A 22 -13.43 27.92 -12.00
N VAL A 23 -13.23 26.71 -12.55
CA VAL A 23 -13.87 26.22 -13.77
C VAL A 23 -15.11 25.40 -13.40
N LEU A 24 -14.98 24.50 -12.42
CA LEU A 24 -16.07 23.68 -11.92
C LEU A 24 -15.87 23.35 -10.44
N GLU A 25 -16.86 23.66 -9.62
CA GLU A 25 -16.92 23.21 -8.23
C GLU A 25 -17.00 21.69 -8.18
N HIS A 26 -15.98 21.06 -7.61
CA HIS A 26 -15.90 19.61 -7.48
C HIS A 26 -15.34 19.20 -6.11
N PRO A 27 -16.19 19.09 -5.06
CA PRO A 27 -15.73 18.96 -3.68
C PRO A 27 -15.01 17.64 -3.38
N HIS A 28 -15.14 16.62 -4.24
CA HIS A 28 -14.53 15.30 -4.05
C HIS A 28 -13.12 15.17 -4.67
N VAL A 29 -12.68 16.11 -5.52
CA VAL A 29 -11.34 16.04 -6.11
C VAL A 29 -10.27 16.17 -5.02
N GLY A 30 -9.46 15.12 -4.88
CA GLY A 30 -8.42 15.04 -3.86
C GLY A 30 -8.92 14.55 -2.50
N ARG A 31 -10.18 14.16 -2.34
CA ARG A 31 -10.71 13.54 -1.10
C ARG A 31 -10.64 12.02 -1.17
N HIS A 32 -10.99 11.32 -0.09
CA HIS A 32 -11.07 9.84 -0.08
C HIS A 32 -9.74 9.15 -0.42
N LEU A 33 -8.60 9.75 -0.05
CA LEU A 33 -7.31 9.09 -0.21
C LEU A 33 -7.29 7.86 0.70
N GLN A 34 -7.17 6.68 0.11
CA GLN A 34 -6.97 5.44 0.85
C GLN A 34 -5.64 4.81 0.47
N ASP A 35 -5.05 4.09 1.41
CA ASP A 35 -3.79 3.37 1.22
C ASP A 35 -3.75 2.18 2.18
N HIS A 36 -2.93 1.19 1.84
CA HIS A 36 -2.61 0.10 2.73
C HIS A 36 -1.42 0.48 3.63
N LEU A 37 -1.63 0.39 4.94
CA LEU A 37 -0.59 0.61 5.94
C LEU A 37 -0.07 -0.75 6.42
N GLY A 38 1.21 -1.03 6.22
CA GLY A 38 1.83 -2.32 6.54
C GLY A 38 2.87 -2.22 7.64
N ILE A 39 2.98 -3.26 8.45
CA ILE A 39 4.05 -3.43 9.46
C ILE A 39 4.86 -4.71 9.23
N SER A 40 6.16 -4.68 9.50
CA SER A 40 7.05 -5.85 9.38
C SER A 40 7.62 -6.24 10.73
N TYR A 41 7.69 -7.53 11.02
CA TYR A 41 8.37 -8.13 12.17
C TYR A 41 9.55 -8.96 11.67
N PHE A 42 10.67 -8.88 12.37
CA PHE A 42 11.95 -9.45 11.94
C PHE A 42 12.27 -10.65 12.82
N TYR A 43 12.73 -11.73 12.21
CA TYR A 43 13.02 -12.99 12.89
C TYR A 43 14.39 -13.50 12.49
N ARG A 44 15.18 -13.95 13.46
CA ARG A 44 16.46 -14.64 13.19
C ARG A 44 16.21 -16.12 12.96
N ALA A 45 16.80 -16.65 11.90
CA ALA A 45 16.65 -18.05 11.51
C ALA A 45 17.87 -18.89 11.92
N ASN A 46 17.62 -20.12 12.36
CA ASN A 46 18.66 -21.12 12.64
C ASN A 46 19.10 -21.91 11.39
N ARG A 47 18.59 -21.53 10.21
CA ARG A 47 18.87 -22.13 8.91
C ARG A 47 19.28 -21.07 7.90
N PRO A 48 20.00 -21.43 6.82
CA PRO A 48 20.37 -20.47 5.78
C PRO A 48 19.14 -19.81 5.13
N THR A 49 19.18 -18.48 4.99
CA THR A 49 18.19 -17.68 4.25
C THR A 49 18.85 -16.91 3.11
N LEU A 50 18.08 -16.11 2.36
CA LEU A 50 18.62 -15.30 1.27
C LEU A 50 19.62 -14.23 1.76
N ASN A 51 19.64 -13.90 3.06
CA ASN A 51 20.65 -13.02 3.65
C ASN A 51 22.07 -13.50 3.32
N ARG A 52 22.34 -14.81 3.42
CA ARG A 52 23.69 -15.37 3.18
C ARG A 52 24.15 -15.15 1.73
N THR A 53 23.23 -15.32 0.78
CA THR A 53 23.52 -15.17 -0.65
C THR A 53 23.59 -13.69 -1.05
N LEU A 54 22.63 -12.88 -0.59
CA LEU A 54 22.46 -11.51 -1.05
C LEU A 54 23.24 -10.47 -0.23
N ARG A 55 23.87 -10.85 0.89
CA ARG A 55 24.73 -9.93 1.65
C ARG A 55 26.14 -9.83 1.06
N SER A 56 26.72 -10.95 0.61
CA SER A 56 28.11 -11.00 0.17
C SER A 56 28.27 -10.63 -1.32
N TRP A 57 29.36 -9.96 -1.67
CA TRP A 57 29.70 -9.65 -3.08
C TRP A 57 29.80 -10.90 -3.95
N PRO A 58 30.51 -11.98 -3.55
CA PRO A 58 30.55 -13.20 -4.34
C PRO A 58 29.18 -13.84 -4.54
N GLY A 59 28.33 -13.85 -3.50
CA GLY A 59 26.97 -14.38 -3.60
C GLY A 59 26.09 -13.58 -4.55
N ARG A 60 26.19 -12.24 -4.54
CA ARG A 60 25.50 -11.36 -5.50
C ARG A 60 25.97 -11.59 -6.94
N ILE A 61 27.28 -11.71 -7.16
CA ILE A 61 27.83 -11.99 -8.49
C ILE A 61 27.34 -13.34 -9.00
N GLY A 62 27.39 -14.38 -8.14
CA GLY A 62 26.87 -15.71 -8.48
C GLY A 62 25.38 -15.70 -8.83
N ALA A 63 24.56 -14.98 -8.05
CA ALA A 63 23.14 -14.81 -8.34
C ALA A 63 22.91 -14.06 -9.67
N GLY A 64 23.74 -13.06 -9.98
CA GLY A 64 23.75 -12.35 -11.26
C GLY A 64 24.04 -13.27 -12.45
N ILE A 65 25.11 -14.07 -12.36
CA ILE A 65 25.48 -15.04 -13.39
C ILE A 65 24.38 -16.08 -13.58
N GLN A 66 23.83 -16.62 -12.48
CA GLN A 66 22.71 -17.58 -12.54
C GLN A 66 21.49 -16.98 -13.26
N TYR A 67 21.15 -15.72 -12.95
CA TYR A 67 20.05 -15.04 -13.61
C TYR A 67 20.31 -14.82 -15.11
N LEU A 68 21.51 -14.37 -15.49
CA LEU A 68 21.86 -14.13 -16.89
C LEU A 68 21.84 -15.42 -17.72
N LEU A 69 22.37 -16.51 -17.18
CA LEU A 69 22.48 -17.78 -17.91
C LEU A 69 21.18 -18.59 -17.93
N ARG A 70 20.40 -18.55 -16.84
CA ARG A 70 19.27 -19.48 -16.64
C ARG A 70 17.93 -18.78 -16.37
N ARG A 71 17.90 -17.45 -16.28
CA ARG A 71 16.71 -16.67 -15.87
C ARG A 71 16.08 -17.20 -14.58
N SER A 72 16.92 -17.67 -13.66
CA SER A 72 16.52 -18.32 -12.41
C SER A 72 17.29 -17.78 -11.22
N GLY A 73 16.89 -18.18 -10.01
CA GLY A 73 17.57 -17.84 -8.76
C GLY A 73 17.02 -16.59 -8.09
N PRO A 74 17.68 -16.10 -7.03
CA PRO A 74 17.14 -15.06 -6.15
C PRO A 74 16.78 -13.74 -6.84
N LEU A 75 17.43 -13.42 -7.96
CA LEU A 75 17.17 -12.19 -8.73
C LEU A 75 15.99 -12.32 -9.71
N SER A 76 15.43 -13.52 -9.88
CA SER A 76 14.24 -13.77 -10.70
C SER A 76 12.92 -13.71 -9.91
N LEU A 77 13.00 -13.50 -8.59
CA LEU A 77 11.85 -13.48 -7.69
C LEU A 77 11.66 -12.10 -7.05
N SER A 78 10.41 -11.76 -6.72
CA SER A 78 10.12 -10.62 -5.85
C SER A 78 10.66 -10.85 -4.43
N VAL A 79 10.81 -9.76 -3.68
CA VAL A 79 11.25 -9.80 -2.27
C VAL A 79 10.22 -10.51 -1.39
N ASN A 80 8.93 -10.22 -1.58
CA ASN A 80 7.84 -10.96 -0.95
C ASN A 80 7.59 -12.25 -1.72
N GLN A 81 7.97 -13.38 -1.13
CA GLN A 81 7.93 -14.70 -1.77
C GLN A 81 6.84 -15.61 -1.19
N ILE A 82 6.46 -15.36 0.05
CA ILE A 82 5.42 -16.10 0.76
C ILE A 82 4.40 -15.09 1.24
N GLY A 83 3.11 -15.44 1.17
CA GLY A 83 2.05 -14.55 1.60
C GLY A 83 0.68 -15.14 1.33
N GLY A 84 -0.35 -14.35 1.58
CA GLY A 84 -1.72 -14.76 1.33
C GLY A 84 -2.73 -13.82 1.93
N LEU A 85 -4.00 -14.09 1.65
CA LEU A 85 -5.12 -13.39 2.26
C LEU A 85 -5.69 -14.27 3.37
N ALA A 86 -5.84 -13.72 4.56
CA ALA A 86 -6.34 -14.42 5.73
C ALA A 86 -7.44 -13.62 6.43
N ARG A 87 -8.20 -14.32 7.27
CA ARG A 87 -9.11 -13.71 8.24
C ARG A 87 -8.36 -13.56 9.57
N SER A 88 -8.31 -12.36 10.11
CA SER A 88 -7.61 -12.04 11.36
C SER A 88 -8.22 -12.76 12.57
N ARG A 89 -9.54 -12.92 12.57
CA ARG A 89 -10.34 -13.54 13.64
C ARG A 89 -11.56 -14.30 13.11
N ALA A 90 -12.15 -15.12 13.98
CA ALA A 90 -13.42 -15.79 13.71
C ALA A 90 -14.56 -14.76 13.54
N GLY A 91 -15.54 -15.10 12.70
CA GLY A 91 -16.72 -14.27 12.44
C GLY A 91 -16.58 -13.22 11.33
N ILE A 92 -15.42 -13.10 10.68
CA ILE A 92 -15.25 -12.23 9.51
C ILE A 92 -15.62 -13.00 8.24
N GLU A 93 -16.46 -12.40 7.38
CA GLU A 93 -16.94 -13.02 6.14
C GLU A 93 -15.86 -13.10 5.05
N THR A 94 -15.08 -12.03 4.87
CA THR A 94 -14.04 -11.92 3.83
C THR A 94 -12.66 -11.80 4.44
N SER A 95 -11.61 -12.11 3.68
CA SER A 95 -10.24 -11.86 4.15
C SER A 95 -10.01 -10.36 4.36
N ASP A 96 -9.55 -10.02 5.55
CA ASP A 96 -9.26 -8.65 6.01
C ASP A 96 -7.76 -8.41 6.20
N THR A 97 -6.96 -9.47 6.16
CA THR A 97 -5.51 -9.45 6.36
C THR A 97 -4.80 -9.88 5.09
N GLN A 98 -3.86 -9.06 4.61
CA GLN A 98 -2.87 -9.49 3.64
C GLN A 98 -1.56 -9.77 4.37
N LEU A 99 -1.11 -11.02 4.33
CA LEU A 99 0.13 -11.48 4.93
C LEU A 99 1.26 -11.47 3.92
N TYR A 100 2.45 -11.06 4.37
CA TYR A 100 3.70 -11.17 3.61
C TYR A 100 4.79 -11.78 4.46
N CYS A 101 5.61 -12.61 3.83
CA CYS A 101 6.78 -13.22 4.41
C CYS A 101 7.94 -13.22 3.40
N ASN A 102 9.07 -12.71 3.86
CA ASN A 102 10.26 -12.49 3.04
C ASN A 102 11.39 -13.35 3.61
N PRO A 103 11.99 -14.26 2.82
CA PRO A 103 13.13 -15.07 3.27
C PRO A 103 14.44 -14.27 3.29
N VAL A 104 14.34 -12.94 3.30
CA VAL A 104 15.43 -11.99 3.48
C VAL A 104 15.00 -10.96 4.53
N SER A 105 15.82 -10.78 5.56
CA SER A 105 15.66 -9.68 6.51
C SER A 105 16.60 -8.52 6.19
N TYR A 106 16.09 -7.30 6.31
CA TYR A 106 16.86 -6.08 6.23
C TYR A 106 16.17 -5.06 7.13
N GLN A 107 16.78 -4.71 8.25
CA GLN A 107 16.21 -3.66 9.08
C GLN A 107 16.34 -2.30 8.37
N PRO A 108 15.32 -1.43 8.42
CA PRO A 108 15.47 -0.06 7.96
C PRO A 108 16.66 0.58 8.66
N ALA A 109 17.59 1.16 7.91
CA ALA A 109 18.66 1.93 8.52
C ALA A 109 18.08 3.21 9.12
N GLU A 110 18.48 3.57 10.34
CA GLU A 110 18.21 4.90 10.89
C GLU A 110 18.86 5.96 9.98
N GLY A 111 18.05 6.83 9.37
CA GLY A 111 18.51 7.97 8.56
C GLY A 111 17.74 8.22 7.25
N GLU A 112 17.90 9.43 6.71
CA GLU A 112 17.15 9.96 5.55
C GLU A 112 17.59 9.41 4.18
N THR A 113 18.70 8.67 4.12
CA THR A 113 19.20 8.13 2.85
C THR A 113 18.72 6.71 2.63
N ARG A 114 18.00 6.49 1.52
CA ARG A 114 17.61 5.17 1.03
C ARG A 114 18.86 4.37 0.65
N LYS A 115 19.55 3.79 1.63
CA LYS A 115 20.60 2.80 1.39
C LYS A 115 19.97 1.64 0.60
N LEU A 116 20.69 1.12 -0.38
CA LEU A 116 20.38 -0.20 -0.95
C LEU A 116 20.15 -1.15 0.23
N THR A 117 18.98 -1.78 0.30
CA THR A 117 18.57 -2.68 1.38
C THR A 117 19.62 -3.77 1.54
N LEU A 118 20.56 -3.54 2.45
CA LEU A 118 21.64 -4.46 2.76
C LEU A 118 21.03 -5.53 3.67
N PRO A 119 20.98 -6.81 3.24
CA PRO A 119 20.45 -7.85 4.09
C PRO A 119 21.23 -7.94 5.41
N ASP A 120 20.55 -8.24 6.51
CA ASP A 120 21.15 -8.35 7.83
C ASP A 120 22.32 -9.36 7.85
N PRO A 121 23.31 -9.20 8.76
CA PRO A 121 24.49 -10.07 8.83
C PRO A 121 24.20 -11.53 9.20
N TYR A 122 23.01 -11.79 9.72
CA TYR A 122 22.55 -13.10 10.15
C TYR A 122 21.47 -13.64 9.19
N PRO A 123 21.28 -14.97 9.13
CA PRO A 123 20.10 -15.54 8.49
C PRO A 123 18.84 -15.04 9.19
N GLY A 124 17.90 -14.53 8.41
CA GLY A 124 16.65 -13.99 8.93
C GLY A 124 15.56 -13.96 7.88
N PHE A 125 14.35 -13.77 8.36
CA PHE A 125 13.15 -13.58 7.54
C PHE A 125 12.26 -12.51 8.17
N ILE A 126 11.34 -11.98 7.37
CA ILE A 126 10.36 -10.99 7.79
C ILE A 126 8.99 -11.65 7.69
N MET A 127 8.11 -11.40 8.67
CA MET A 127 6.68 -11.60 8.51
C MET A 127 5.96 -10.30 8.82
N GLY A 128 4.86 -10.03 8.14
CA GLY A 128 4.06 -8.86 8.45
C GLY A 128 2.71 -8.88 7.78
N PHE A 129 1.97 -7.80 8.00
CA PHE A 129 0.61 -7.67 7.51
C PHE A 129 0.25 -6.24 7.13
N ASN A 130 -0.73 -6.11 6.25
CA ASN A 130 -1.51 -4.90 6.03
C ASN A 130 -3.02 -5.24 6.02
N PRO A 131 -3.91 -4.30 6.39
CA PRO A 131 -5.34 -4.50 6.22
C PRO A 131 -5.67 -4.55 4.72
N CYS A 132 -6.66 -5.36 4.36
CA CYS A 132 -7.17 -5.44 2.98
C CYS A 132 -8.10 -4.28 2.62
N ARG A 133 -8.92 -3.80 3.56
CA ARG A 133 -9.92 -2.75 3.30
C ARG A 133 -9.96 -1.74 4.45
N PRO A 134 -8.89 -0.95 4.64
CA PRO A 134 -8.88 0.12 5.63
C PRO A 134 -9.98 1.14 5.32
N THR A 135 -10.49 1.77 6.39
CA THR A 135 -11.64 2.67 6.35
C THR A 135 -11.27 4.13 6.60
N SER A 136 -10.07 4.38 7.13
CA SER A 136 -9.51 5.73 7.24
C SER A 136 -9.34 6.36 5.86
N GLU A 137 -9.75 7.63 5.73
CA GLU A 137 -9.66 8.39 4.49
C GLU A 137 -8.92 9.73 4.69
N GLY A 138 -8.00 9.98 3.77
CA GLY A 138 -7.20 11.19 3.69
C GLY A 138 -7.63 12.16 2.59
N SER A 139 -6.74 13.09 2.27
CA SER A 139 -6.88 13.98 1.13
C SER A 139 -5.54 14.49 0.57
N ILE A 140 -5.58 14.97 -0.68
CA ILE A 140 -4.49 15.64 -1.38
C ILE A 140 -4.98 17.03 -1.81
N LYS A 141 -4.25 18.06 -1.43
CA LYS A 141 -4.58 19.47 -1.72
C LYS A 141 -3.39 20.21 -2.31
N ILE A 142 -3.61 21.05 -3.32
CA ILE A 142 -2.61 22.02 -3.77
C ILE A 142 -2.16 22.94 -2.64
N CYS A 143 -0.91 23.39 -2.71
CA CYS A 143 -0.31 24.39 -1.81
C CYS A 143 0.11 25.67 -2.54
N SER A 144 0.06 25.66 -3.87
CA SER A 144 0.54 26.70 -4.77
C SER A 144 -0.10 26.50 -6.14
N THR A 145 -0.05 27.52 -6.99
CA THR A 145 -0.41 27.46 -8.41
C THR A 145 0.72 26.90 -9.29
N ASP A 146 1.93 26.80 -8.76
CA ASP A 146 3.06 26.16 -9.45
C ASP A 146 2.87 24.63 -9.48
N PRO A 147 2.79 24.00 -10.67
CA PRO A 147 2.63 22.56 -10.80
C PRO A 147 3.80 21.74 -10.26
N HIS A 148 4.98 22.33 -10.07
CA HIS A 148 6.14 21.65 -9.52
C HIS A 148 6.18 21.65 -7.99
N THR A 149 5.37 22.48 -7.34
CA THR A 149 5.24 22.49 -5.89
C THR A 149 4.50 21.24 -5.42
N PRO A 150 5.08 20.42 -4.51
CA PRO A 150 4.41 19.23 -4.00
C PRO A 150 3.09 19.56 -3.31
N PRO A 151 2.01 18.78 -3.56
CA PRO A 151 0.75 18.99 -2.86
C PRO A 151 0.86 18.52 -1.42
N ARG A 152 -0.01 19.05 -0.55
CA ARG A 152 -0.17 18.55 0.82
C ARG A 152 -0.93 17.22 0.76
N ILE A 153 -0.30 16.17 1.27
CA ILE A 153 -0.90 14.85 1.44
C ILE A 153 -1.20 14.65 2.92
N THR A 154 -2.45 14.38 3.24
CA THR A 154 -2.91 14.08 4.60
C THR A 154 -3.56 12.70 4.57
N THR A 155 -2.97 11.71 5.22
CA THR A 155 -3.42 10.31 5.09
C THR A 155 -4.48 9.91 6.09
N ASN A 156 -4.50 10.53 7.28
CA ASN A 156 -5.44 10.22 8.36
C ASN A 156 -5.47 8.74 8.74
N TYR A 157 -4.35 8.02 8.63
CA TYR A 157 -4.30 6.61 9.01
C TYR A 157 -4.76 6.39 10.45
N LEU A 158 -5.45 5.27 10.68
CA LEU A 158 -5.89 4.82 12.02
C LEU A 158 -6.85 5.81 12.70
N THR A 159 -7.68 6.52 11.93
CA THR A 159 -8.69 7.45 12.47
C THR A 159 -10.02 6.79 12.78
N THR A 160 -10.24 5.55 12.34
CA THR A 160 -11.46 4.79 12.61
C THR A 160 -11.21 3.67 13.62
N GLN A 161 -12.22 3.34 14.43
CA GLN A 161 -12.13 2.20 15.36
C GLN A 161 -11.93 0.87 14.62
N GLN A 162 -12.56 0.72 13.45
CA GLN A 162 -12.42 -0.48 12.63
C GLN A 162 -10.96 -0.74 12.22
N ASP A 163 -10.20 0.32 11.89
CA ASP A 163 -8.80 0.17 11.52
C ASP A 163 -7.94 -0.18 12.74
N LEU A 164 -8.24 0.39 13.92
CA LEU A 164 -7.56 0.06 15.18
C LEU A 164 -7.79 -1.41 15.58
N ASP A 165 -9.05 -1.86 15.56
CA ASP A 165 -9.41 -3.26 15.87
C ASP A 165 -8.78 -4.24 14.86
N GLY A 166 -8.70 -3.82 13.59
CA GLY A 166 -8.02 -4.54 12.53
C GLY A 166 -6.55 -4.75 12.87
N VAL A 167 -5.83 -3.70 13.25
CA VAL A 167 -4.40 -3.80 13.63
C VAL A 167 -4.20 -4.82 14.76
N VAL A 168 -5.00 -4.75 15.83
CA VAL A 168 -4.88 -5.66 16.97
C VAL A 168 -5.14 -7.11 16.53
N SER A 169 -6.26 -7.35 15.85
CA SER A 169 -6.64 -8.71 15.44
C SER A 169 -5.63 -9.34 14.46
N MET A 170 -5.08 -8.55 13.52
CA MET A 170 -4.04 -9.00 12.60
C MET A 170 -2.72 -9.28 13.31
N ALA A 171 -2.31 -8.43 14.27
CA ALA A 171 -1.13 -8.70 15.09
C ALA A 171 -1.28 -9.99 15.90
N ARG A 172 -2.45 -10.26 16.48
CA ARG A 172 -2.73 -11.55 17.14
C ARG A 172 -2.67 -12.73 16.17
N LEU A 173 -3.11 -12.55 14.92
CA LEU A 173 -2.96 -13.60 13.90
C LEU A 173 -1.49 -13.90 13.63
N VAL A 174 -0.64 -12.88 13.48
CA VAL A 174 0.81 -13.07 13.32
C VAL A 174 1.44 -13.70 14.56
N GLY A 175 1.03 -13.30 15.77
CA GLY A 175 1.45 -13.95 17.02
C GLY A 175 1.14 -15.45 17.05
N ARG A 176 -0.08 -15.85 16.66
CA ARG A 176 -0.44 -17.27 16.53
C ARG A 176 0.40 -18.01 15.49
N ILE A 177 0.75 -17.35 14.37
CA ILE A 177 1.63 -17.92 13.34
C ILE A 177 3.05 -18.11 13.90
N GLN A 178 3.57 -17.10 14.59
CA GLN A 178 4.85 -17.12 15.29
C GLN A 178 4.94 -18.29 16.28
N ASP A 179 3.84 -18.59 16.99
CA ASP A 179 3.75 -19.67 17.97
C ASP A 179 3.50 -21.05 17.35
N THR A 180 3.46 -21.18 16.03
CA THR A 180 3.39 -22.51 15.40
C THR A 180 4.71 -23.25 15.55
N LYS A 181 4.65 -24.59 15.62
CA LYS A 181 5.86 -25.42 15.63
C LYS A 181 6.77 -25.15 14.43
N ALA A 182 6.19 -24.96 13.24
CA ALA A 182 6.96 -24.72 12.01
C ALA A 182 7.81 -23.44 12.08
N ILE A 183 7.24 -22.35 12.62
CA ILE A 183 8.01 -21.12 12.81
C ILE A 183 9.01 -21.29 13.96
N ARG A 184 8.59 -21.78 15.13
CA ARG A 184 9.50 -21.96 16.28
C ARG A 184 10.71 -22.84 15.98
N ASP A 185 10.55 -23.92 15.23
CA ASP A 185 11.65 -24.81 14.83
C ASP A 185 12.67 -24.13 13.88
N THR A 186 12.28 -23.00 13.26
CA THR A 186 13.12 -22.21 12.34
C THR A 186 13.85 -21.06 13.06
N LEU A 187 13.42 -20.67 14.26
CA LEU A 187 13.99 -19.54 14.99
C LEU A 187 15.36 -19.87 15.59
N ALA A 188 16.30 -18.93 15.51
CA ALA A 188 17.58 -18.98 16.22
C ALA A 188 17.47 -18.44 17.66
N GLU A 189 16.54 -17.51 17.89
CA GLU A 189 16.26 -16.90 19.18
C GLU A 189 14.76 -16.60 19.30
N PRO A 190 14.22 -16.43 20.52
CA PRO A 190 12.84 -16.01 20.69
C PRO A 190 12.55 -14.69 19.94
N PRO A 191 11.33 -14.49 19.41
CA PRO A 191 10.94 -13.24 18.78
C PRO A 191 11.05 -12.05 19.73
N ASP A 192 11.43 -10.89 19.21
CA ASP A 192 11.56 -9.65 20.01
C ASP A 192 10.24 -9.22 20.66
N LEU A 193 9.12 -9.52 20.01
CA LEU A 193 7.77 -9.20 20.47
C LEU A 193 6.93 -10.48 20.58
N ASP A 194 6.32 -10.69 21.74
CA ASP A 194 5.27 -11.68 21.91
C ASP A 194 3.91 -11.06 21.55
N LEU A 195 3.59 -11.07 20.25
CA LEU A 195 2.34 -10.52 19.74
C LEU A 195 1.09 -11.27 20.24
N THR A 196 1.23 -12.46 20.81
CA THR A 196 0.10 -13.20 21.38
C THR A 196 -0.29 -12.65 22.75
N SER A 197 0.69 -12.24 23.57
CA SER A 197 0.44 -11.74 24.94
C SER A 197 0.59 -10.23 25.14
N MET A 198 1.24 -9.52 24.21
CA MET A 198 1.45 -8.05 24.24
C MET A 198 0.14 -7.28 24.47
N ALA A 199 0.12 -6.22 25.27
CA ALA A 199 -1.12 -5.47 25.48
C ALA A 199 -1.62 -4.80 24.18
N GLU A 200 -2.93 -4.59 24.05
CA GLU A 200 -3.52 -4.02 22.82
C GLU A 200 -2.99 -2.59 22.53
N ASP A 201 -2.89 -1.77 23.57
CA ASP A 201 -2.33 -0.42 23.45
C ASP A 201 -0.88 -0.44 22.97
N ASP A 202 -0.08 -1.41 23.43
CA ASP A 202 1.30 -1.57 22.99
C ASP A 202 1.37 -1.98 21.52
N ILE A 203 0.48 -2.89 21.07
CA ILE A 203 0.38 -3.26 19.64
C ILE A 203 0.06 -2.04 18.78
N LEU A 204 -0.90 -1.22 19.21
CA LEU A 204 -1.28 -0.01 18.48
C LEU A 204 -0.13 1.01 18.44
N ASN A 205 0.60 1.17 19.55
CA ASN A 205 1.76 2.06 19.62
C ASN A 205 2.90 1.59 18.73
N ASP A 206 3.21 0.29 18.75
CA ASP A 206 4.18 -0.35 17.86
C ASP A 206 3.81 -0.12 16.38
N PHE A 207 2.54 -0.34 16.04
CA PHE A 207 2.05 -0.14 14.69
C PHE A 207 2.12 1.33 14.26
N ARG A 208 1.73 2.29 15.11
CA ARG A 208 1.86 3.73 14.81
C ARG A 208 3.30 4.15 14.57
N GLN A 209 4.25 3.59 15.30
CA GLN A 209 5.67 3.98 15.19
C GLN A 209 6.36 3.37 13.98
N ARG A 210 6.01 2.14 13.59
CA ARG A 210 6.79 1.37 12.59
C ARG A 210 6.08 1.08 11.29
N SER A 211 4.75 1.23 11.23
CA SER A 211 4.03 0.98 9.99
C SER A 211 4.35 2.04 8.93
N THR A 212 4.30 1.63 7.67
CA THR A 212 4.52 2.51 6.53
C THR A 212 3.61 2.14 5.38
N THR A 213 3.41 3.09 4.47
CA THR A 213 2.70 2.83 3.22
C THR A 213 3.35 1.67 2.48
N VAL A 214 2.53 0.73 1.99
CA VAL A 214 2.99 -0.28 1.02
C VAL A 214 2.79 0.20 -0.43
N TYR A 215 2.66 1.51 -0.61
CA TYR A 215 2.55 2.22 -1.88
C TYR A 215 1.31 1.86 -2.69
N HIS A 216 0.15 1.83 -2.04
CA HIS A 216 -1.14 1.58 -2.68
C HIS A 216 -2.12 2.78 -2.60
N PRO A 217 -1.69 4.06 -2.76
CA PRO A 217 -2.60 5.20 -2.68
C PRO A 217 -3.63 5.16 -3.82
N CYS A 218 -4.90 5.38 -3.48
CA CYS A 218 -6.01 5.37 -4.43
C CYS A 218 -7.18 6.26 -3.96
N GLY A 219 -8.26 6.33 -4.74
CA GLY A 219 -9.53 6.96 -4.34
C GLY A 219 -9.65 8.49 -4.52
N THR A 220 -8.56 9.19 -4.81
CA THR A 220 -8.55 10.67 -4.87
C THR A 220 -9.36 11.33 -5.99
N CYS A 221 -9.87 10.55 -6.94
CA CYS A 221 -10.83 10.94 -7.95
C CYS A 221 -11.95 9.88 -8.04
N ARG A 222 -12.48 9.43 -6.90
CA ARG A 222 -13.34 8.23 -6.81
C ARG A 222 -14.48 8.21 -7.83
N MET A 223 -14.74 7.03 -8.37
CA MET A 223 -15.88 6.74 -9.24
C MET A 223 -17.15 6.55 -8.43
N GLY A 224 -18.29 7.01 -8.95
CA GLY A 224 -19.59 6.86 -8.29
C GLY A 224 -20.76 7.24 -9.19
N ALA A 225 -21.94 7.37 -8.57
CA ALA A 225 -23.20 7.58 -9.28
C ALA A 225 -23.39 9.01 -9.80
N ASP A 226 -22.94 10.01 -9.04
CA ASP A 226 -23.16 11.42 -9.33
C ASP A 226 -22.03 12.33 -8.80
N ILE A 227 -22.08 13.60 -9.18
CA ILE A 227 -21.11 14.63 -8.78
C ILE A 227 -21.14 14.94 -7.28
N GLN A 228 -22.27 14.71 -6.61
CA GLN A 228 -22.45 14.96 -5.17
C GLN A 228 -21.68 13.95 -4.31
N ASN A 229 -21.23 12.85 -4.92
CA ASN A 229 -20.53 11.80 -4.22
C ASN A 229 -19.25 11.36 -4.94
N ALA A 230 -18.92 11.80 -6.15
CA ALA A 230 -17.81 11.23 -6.90
C ALA A 230 -17.23 12.18 -7.96
N VAL A 231 -16.01 11.88 -8.40
CA VAL A 231 -15.31 12.66 -9.44
C VAL A 231 -15.63 12.18 -10.84
N VAL A 232 -15.69 10.86 -11.02
CA VAL A 232 -15.98 10.26 -12.33
C VAL A 232 -17.19 9.33 -12.29
N ASN A 233 -17.85 9.19 -13.43
CA ASN A 233 -18.94 8.24 -13.60
C ASN A 233 -18.43 6.83 -13.99
N ALA A 234 -19.35 5.89 -14.22
CA ALA A 234 -19.03 4.51 -14.63
C ALA A 234 -18.30 4.38 -15.99
N ASP A 235 -18.28 5.44 -16.81
CA ASP A 235 -17.50 5.53 -18.06
C ASP A 235 -16.20 6.32 -17.89
N LEU A 236 -15.80 6.55 -16.63
CA LEU A 236 -14.60 7.25 -16.19
C LEU A 236 -14.56 8.73 -16.62
N LYS A 237 -15.70 9.29 -17.04
CA LYS A 237 -15.83 10.69 -17.44
C LYS A 237 -15.94 11.55 -16.19
N VAL A 238 -15.18 12.65 -16.15
CA VAL A 238 -15.29 13.63 -15.08
C VAL A 238 -16.67 14.28 -15.14
N PHE A 239 -17.40 14.26 -14.03
CA PHE A 239 -18.73 14.87 -13.99
C PHE A 239 -18.63 16.38 -14.30
N GLY A 240 -19.56 16.87 -15.12
CA GLY A 240 -19.62 18.30 -15.50
C GLY A 240 -18.61 18.77 -16.55
N ILE A 241 -17.65 17.93 -16.96
CA ILE A 241 -16.64 18.28 -17.97
C ILE A 241 -16.73 17.33 -19.17
N GLN A 242 -16.92 17.89 -20.36
CA GLN A 242 -16.92 17.12 -21.60
C GLN A 242 -15.50 16.79 -22.04
N GLY A 243 -15.32 15.62 -22.67
CA GLY A 243 -14.02 15.22 -23.23
C GLY A 243 -12.93 14.83 -22.23
N LEU A 244 -13.20 14.91 -20.92
CA LEU A 244 -12.22 14.61 -19.87
C LEU A 244 -12.51 13.29 -19.13
N ARG A 245 -11.47 12.48 -18.91
CA ARG A 245 -11.50 11.24 -18.13
C ARG A 245 -10.33 11.16 -17.18
N VAL A 246 -10.49 10.40 -16.09
CA VAL A 246 -9.40 9.99 -15.21
C VAL A 246 -9.28 8.47 -15.28
N VAL A 247 -8.08 7.95 -15.51
CA VAL A 247 -7.85 6.51 -15.71
C VAL A 247 -6.58 6.10 -14.97
N ASP A 248 -6.71 5.91 -13.67
CA ASP A 248 -5.66 5.42 -12.77
C ASP A 248 -6.30 4.90 -11.46
N ALA A 249 -5.50 4.55 -10.46
CA ALA A 249 -6.00 4.09 -9.16
C ALA A 249 -6.82 5.15 -8.39
N SER A 250 -6.73 6.43 -8.74
CA SER A 250 -7.50 7.49 -8.06
C SER A 250 -9.01 7.33 -8.24
N ILE A 251 -9.46 6.62 -9.27
CA ILE A 251 -10.89 6.39 -9.53
C ILE A 251 -11.50 5.28 -8.69
N PHE A 252 -10.71 4.49 -7.95
CA PHE A 252 -11.26 3.39 -7.18
C PHE A 252 -12.29 3.89 -6.16
N PRO A 253 -13.54 3.37 -6.15
CA PRO A 253 -14.53 3.76 -5.15
C PRO A 253 -14.13 3.39 -3.72
N ASN A 254 -13.32 2.35 -3.59
CA ASN A 254 -12.70 1.90 -2.36
C ASN A 254 -11.42 1.12 -2.74
N ILE A 255 -10.39 1.14 -1.89
CA ILE A 255 -9.20 0.33 -2.07
C ILE A 255 -9.54 -1.17 -2.21
N THR A 256 -8.82 -1.84 -3.11
CA THR A 256 -8.96 -3.28 -3.35
C THR A 256 -8.23 -4.09 -2.29
N SER A 257 -8.69 -5.31 -1.99
CA SER A 257 -8.13 -6.16 -0.91
C SER A 257 -6.64 -6.55 -1.02
N ALA A 258 -5.99 -6.27 -2.15
CA ALA A 258 -4.60 -6.61 -2.41
C ALA A 258 -3.93 -5.48 -3.21
N ASN A 259 -2.71 -5.74 -3.70
CA ASN A 259 -1.90 -4.78 -4.45
C ASN A 259 -2.66 -4.15 -5.63
N THR A 260 -2.54 -2.83 -5.75
CA THR A 260 -3.35 -2.01 -6.68
C THR A 260 -2.87 -2.03 -8.13
N ASN A 261 -1.75 -2.69 -8.45
CA ASN A 261 -1.22 -2.75 -9.81
C ASN A 261 -2.18 -3.45 -10.78
N ALA A 262 -2.55 -4.70 -10.49
CA ALA A 262 -3.45 -5.48 -11.33
C ALA A 262 -4.83 -4.81 -11.57
N PRO A 263 -5.54 -4.29 -10.53
CA PRO A 263 -6.80 -3.59 -10.77
C PRO A 263 -6.61 -2.27 -11.54
N THR A 264 -5.46 -1.59 -11.40
CA THR A 264 -5.20 -0.37 -12.19
C THR A 264 -5.03 -0.70 -13.67
N ILE A 265 -4.28 -1.77 -14.00
CA ILE A 265 -4.14 -2.26 -15.37
C ILE A 265 -5.50 -2.64 -15.95
N MET A 266 -6.34 -3.34 -15.17
CA MET A 266 -7.69 -3.72 -15.60
C MET A 266 -8.55 -2.49 -15.92
N VAL A 267 -8.54 -1.48 -15.05
CA VAL A 267 -9.25 -0.20 -15.29
C VAL A 267 -8.75 0.48 -16.55
N ALA A 268 -7.43 0.53 -16.77
CA ALA A 268 -6.86 1.10 -17.98
C ALA A 268 -7.30 0.35 -19.25
N HIS A 269 -7.34 -0.98 -19.20
CA HIS A 269 -7.79 -1.80 -20.33
C HIS A 269 -9.28 -1.58 -20.65
N GLU A 270 -10.12 -1.54 -19.61
CA GLU A 270 -11.55 -1.28 -19.77
C GLU A 270 -11.82 0.14 -20.27
N ALA A 271 -11.07 1.13 -19.79
CA ALA A 271 -11.12 2.51 -20.28
C ALA A 271 -10.80 2.59 -21.77
N ALA A 272 -9.70 1.96 -22.21
CA ALA A 272 -9.30 1.93 -23.61
C ALA A 272 -10.39 1.33 -24.50
N ARG A 273 -10.98 0.20 -24.09
CA ARG A 273 -12.08 -0.46 -24.79
C ARG A 273 -13.30 0.46 -24.94
N ARG A 274 -13.69 1.18 -23.88
CA ARG A 274 -14.83 2.12 -23.90
C ARG A 274 -14.56 3.34 -24.76
N ILE A 275 -13.35 3.89 -24.71
CA ILE A 275 -12.95 5.03 -25.55
C ILE A 275 -13.02 4.64 -27.03
N LEU A 276 -12.46 3.48 -27.41
CA LEU A 276 -12.53 2.99 -28.78
C LEU A 276 -13.98 2.79 -29.26
N LYS A 277 -14.84 2.21 -28.42
CA LYS A 277 -16.26 2.04 -28.75
C LYS A 277 -16.96 3.38 -29.02
N HIS A 278 -16.65 4.40 -28.24
CA HIS A 278 -17.25 5.73 -28.38
C HIS A 278 -16.78 6.48 -29.63
N LEU A 279 -15.54 6.26 -30.08
CA LEU A 279 -15.03 6.87 -31.32
C LEU A 279 -15.64 6.25 -32.58
N ASN A 280 -16.08 4.98 -32.48
CA ASN A 280 -16.68 4.23 -33.59
C ASN A 280 -18.21 4.36 -33.67
N SER A 281 -18.83 5.08 -32.73
CA SER A 281 -20.27 5.35 -32.66
C SER A 281 -20.57 6.78 -33.05
#